data_AF-A0A2U1XFP9-F1
#
_entry.id   AF-A0A2U1XFP9-F1
#
_cell.length_a   1.000
_cell.length_b   1.000
_cell.length_c   1.000
_cell.angle_alpha   90.00
_cell.angle_beta   90.00
_cell.angle_gamma   90.00
#
_symmetry.space_group_name_H-M   'P 1'
#
loop_
_entity.id
_entity.type
_entity.pdbx_description
1 polymer ?
#
loop_
_entity_poly.entity_id
_entity_poly.type
_entity_poly.pdbx_seq_one_letter_code
_entity_poly.pdbx_strand_id
1 'polypeptide(L)'
;MMAGLSQAQTPPAATAVDPPRPSVAEARKEVDAAVGRLNCAGVGTAETAKGLRISGYVGSDEDAVGLKAVLTALPPGIDLEARVAVRPWPLCEALGIAGLPTQLATQSAGQDTDAPTLSFNRPSLVYRKGETLEITVTAGMPGHLTVDYIDGDGSVIHMVPMRLRRDDRVEAGRPVALGVAKSSADRIYTISPPFGPAMILALVTREPLFAADREEVEPAGPYLAGLRAALAALPADARGAVAVRSAVLTTVAE
;
A
#
# COMPACT_ATOMS: atom_id res chain seq x y z
N MET A 1 -88.01 -14.21 24.89
CA MET A 1 -87.17 -13.70 23.80
C MET A 1 -86.23 -12.65 24.38
N MET A 2 -84.96 -13.01 24.61
CA MET A 2 -83.90 -12.03 24.91
C MET A 2 -82.73 -12.32 23.98
N ALA A 3 -82.44 -11.36 23.10
CA ALA A 3 -81.33 -11.38 22.17
C ALA A 3 -80.07 -10.90 22.90
N GLY A 4 -79.07 -11.78 23.02
CA GLY A 4 -77.73 -11.44 23.50
C GLY A 4 -76.82 -11.11 22.32
N LEU A 5 -76.21 -9.93 22.35
CA LEU A 5 -75.34 -9.35 21.33
C LEU A 5 -74.03 -10.15 21.19
N SER A 6 -73.70 -10.53 19.94
CA SER A 6 -72.39 -11.11 19.56
C SER A 6 -71.39 -9.98 19.35
N GLN A 7 -70.33 -9.93 20.15
CA GLN A 7 -69.22 -8.98 19.94
C GLN A 7 -68.30 -9.52 18.85
N ALA A 8 -68.10 -8.72 17.79
CA ALA A 8 -67.08 -8.96 16.78
C ALA A 8 -65.69 -8.66 17.37
N GLN A 9 -64.83 -9.68 17.48
CA GLN A 9 -63.43 -9.51 17.81
C GLN A 9 -62.66 -9.04 16.58
N THR A 10 -62.00 -7.90 16.69
CA THR A 10 -61.09 -7.37 15.66
C THR A 10 -59.81 -8.22 15.63
N PRO A 11 -59.33 -8.68 14.46
CA PRO A 11 -58.07 -9.41 14.37
C PRO A 11 -56.88 -8.53 14.82
N PRO A 12 -55.87 -9.09 15.50
CA PRO A 12 -54.67 -8.35 15.86
C PRO A 12 -53.92 -7.91 14.60
N ALA A 13 -53.49 -6.65 14.59
CA ALA A 13 -52.67 -6.08 13.53
C ALA A 13 -51.37 -6.88 13.39
N ALA A 14 -51.12 -7.39 12.18
CA ALA A 14 -49.85 -8.02 11.83
C ALA A 14 -48.72 -7.00 12.04
N THR A 15 -47.76 -7.34 12.90
CA THR A 15 -46.50 -6.62 13.02
C THR A 15 -45.80 -6.64 11.67
N ALA A 16 -45.63 -5.46 11.07
CA ALA A 16 -44.77 -5.31 9.90
C ALA A 16 -43.34 -5.69 10.31
N VAL A 17 -42.83 -6.78 9.72
CA VAL A 17 -41.42 -7.14 9.81
C VAL A 17 -40.69 -6.10 8.96
N ASP A 18 -39.89 -5.26 9.61
CA ASP A 18 -38.99 -4.32 8.92
C ASP A 18 -38.18 -5.12 7.89
N PRO A 19 -38.04 -4.63 6.63
CA PRO A 19 -37.23 -5.30 5.64
C PRO A 19 -35.82 -5.53 6.22
N PRO A 20 -35.20 -6.71 5.97
CA PRO A 20 -33.89 -7.00 6.52
C PRO A 20 -32.93 -5.89 6.09
N ARG A 21 -32.42 -5.16 7.07
CA ARG A 21 -31.46 -4.09 6.87
C ARG A 21 -30.27 -4.70 6.11
N PRO A 22 -29.86 -4.15 4.95
CA PRO A 22 -28.77 -4.72 4.18
C PRO A 22 -27.57 -4.88 5.08
N SER A 23 -27.04 -6.10 5.10
CA SER A 23 -26.00 -6.50 6.00
C SER A 23 -24.69 -5.80 5.64
N VAL A 24 -23.86 -5.52 6.63
CA VAL A 24 -22.49 -5.01 6.43
C VAL A 24 -21.71 -5.89 5.45
N ALA A 25 -22.00 -7.19 5.42
CA ALA A 25 -21.43 -8.15 4.48
C ALA A 25 -21.85 -7.91 3.01
N GLU A 26 -23.10 -7.51 2.75
CA GLU A 26 -23.56 -7.18 1.40
C GLU A 26 -22.91 -5.89 0.90
N ALA A 27 -22.86 -4.87 1.74
CA ALA A 27 -22.15 -3.63 1.44
C ALA A 27 -20.66 -3.89 1.18
N ARG A 28 -20.03 -4.75 1.98
CA ARG A 28 -18.64 -5.16 1.76
C ARG A 28 -18.45 -5.81 0.41
N LYS A 29 -19.32 -6.77 0.05
CA LYS A 29 -19.27 -7.46 -1.25
C LYS A 29 -19.42 -6.48 -2.41
N GLU A 30 -20.28 -5.48 -2.29
CA GLU A 30 -20.44 -4.43 -3.30
C GLU A 30 -19.17 -3.59 -3.46
N VAL A 31 -18.56 -3.18 -2.35
CA VAL A 31 -17.29 -2.44 -2.37
C VAL A 31 -16.15 -3.28 -2.95
N ASP A 32 -16.01 -4.52 -2.51
CA ASP A 32 -14.98 -5.45 -3.01
C ASP A 32 -15.15 -5.69 -4.52
N ALA A 33 -16.39 -5.81 -5.00
CA ALA A 33 -16.68 -5.92 -6.43
C ALA A 33 -16.32 -4.64 -7.20
N ALA A 34 -16.51 -3.46 -6.61
CA ALA A 34 -16.10 -2.19 -7.21
C ALA A 34 -14.58 -2.06 -7.28
N VAL A 35 -13.88 -2.40 -6.20
CA VAL A 35 -12.42 -2.42 -6.13
C VAL A 35 -11.83 -3.40 -7.16
N GLY A 36 -12.44 -4.59 -7.32
CA GLY A 36 -11.99 -5.60 -8.27
C GLY A 36 -12.09 -5.19 -9.75
N ARG A 37 -12.74 -4.06 -10.08
CA ARG A 37 -12.79 -3.49 -11.44
C ARG A 37 -11.71 -2.44 -11.69
N LEU A 38 -10.96 -2.03 -10.68
CA LEU A 38 -9.94 -0.99 -10.79
C LEU A 38 -8.62 -1.60 -11.28
N ASN A 39 -7.94 -0.91 -12.20
CA ASN A 39 -6.74 -1.45 -12.85
C ASN A 39 -5.49 -1.38 -11.96
N CYS A 40 -5.34 -0.31 -11.17
CA CYS A 40 -4.16 -0.07 -10.33
C CYS A 40 -4.62 0.33 -8.93
N ALA A 41 -5.09 -0.64 -8.16
CA ALA A 41 -5.65 -0.39 -6.83
C ALA A 41 -5.26 -1.48 -5.82
N GLY A 42 -5.10 -1.06 -4.58
CA GLY A 42 -4.91 -1.93 -3.43
C GLY A 42 -5.76 -1.40 -2.30
N VAL A 43 -7.07 -1.61 -2.41
CA VAL A 43 -8.06 -1.19 -1.41
C VAL A 43 -8.51 -2.41 -0.62
N GLY A 44 -8.29 -2.37 0.68
CA GLY A 44 -8.80 -3.36 1.62
C GLY A 44 -10.07 -2.87 2.31
N THR A 45 -10.98 -3.80 2.56
CA THR A 45 -12.19 -3.59 3.36
C THR A 45 -12.11 -4.41 4.65
N ALA A 46 -12.44 -3.80 5.78
CA ALA A 46 -12.53 -4.46 7.06
C ALA A 46 -13.85 -4.10 7.75
N GLU A 47 -14.53 -5.11 8.28
CA GLU A 47 -15.76 -4.90 9.05
C GLU A 47 -15.44 -4.29 10.41
N THR A 48 -16.32 -3.41 10.87
CA THR A 48 -16.28 -2.79 12.20
C THR A 48 -17.59 -3.10 12.92
N ALA A 49 -17.69 -2.76 14.20
CA ALA A 49 -18.91 -2.99 14.98
C ALA A 49 -20.17 -2.30 14.41
N LYS A 50 -20.01 -1.24 13.60
CA LYS A 50 -21.11 -0.41 13.09
C LYS A 50 -21.11 -0.19 11.57
N GLY A 51 -20.15 -0.77 10.85
CA GLY A 51 -20.06 -0.62 9.39
C GLY A 51 -18.71 -1.04 8.82
N LEU A 52 -18.18 -0.30 7.85
CA LEU A 52 -16.99 -0.69 7.08
C LEU A 52 -15.86 0.33 7.20
N ARG A 53 -14.65 -0.19 7.39
CA ARG A 53 -13.42 0.56 7.18
C ARG A 53 -12.86 0.20 5.81
N ILE A 54 -12.66 1.22 4.98
CA ILE A 54 -12.07 1.10 3.66
C ILE A 54 -10.74 1.85 3.68
N SER A 55 -9.64 1.19 3.32
CA SER A 55 -8.33 1.84 3.29
C SER A 55 -7.46 1.32 2.17
N GLY A 56 -6.62 2.19 1.60
CA GLY A 56 -5.67 1.78 0.58
C GLY A 56 -5.40 2.87 -0.44
N TYR A 57 -5.24 2.47 -1.69
CA TYR A 57 -4.95 3.37 -2.80
C TYR A 57 -5.66 2.99 -4.10
N VAL A 58 -5.82 3.98 -4.98
CA VAL A 58 -6.28 3.85 -6.36
C VAL A 58 -5.34 4.60 -7.31
N GLY A 59 -5.35 4.21 -8.58
CA GLY A 59 -4.40 4.68 -9.59
C GLY A 59 -4.69 6.08 -10.13
N SER A 60 -5.92 6.56 -10.00
CA SER A 60 -6.34 7.81 -10.63
C SER A 60 -7.41 8.53 -9.81
N ASP A 61 -7.58 9.83 -10.09
CA ASP A 61 -8.69 10.61 -9.55
C ASP A 61 -10.05 10.10 -10.05
N GLU A 62 -10.11 9.59 -11.28
CA GLU A 62 -11.31 8.97 -11.85
C GLU A 62 -11.74 7.74 -11.03
N ASP A 63 -10.79 6.85 -10.73
CA ASP A 63 -11.04 5.68 -9.87
C ASP A 63 -11.48 6.10 -8.47
N ALA A 64 -10.90 7.17 -7.92
CA ALA A 64 -11.27 7.69 -6.61
C ALA A 64 -12.71 8.24 -6.59
N VAL A 65 -13.10 8.97 -7.63
CA VAL A 65 -14.47 9.46 -7.81
C VAL A 65 -15.44 8.29 -7.98
N GLY A 66 -15.09 7.31 -8.81
CA GLY A 66 -15.91 6.10 -9.02
C GLY A 66 -16.12 5.31 -7.73
N LEU A 67 -15.05 5.06 -6.97
CA LEU A 67 -15.13 4.39 -5.68
C LEU A 67 -15.97 5.19 -4.68
N LYS A 68 -15.79 6.52 -4.61
CA LYS A 68 -16.60 7.39 -3.76
C LYS A 68 -18.08 7.30 -4.12
N ALA A 69 -18.43 7.27 -5.41
CA ALA A 69 -19.81 7.14 -5.85
C ALA A 69 -20.44 5.83 -5.36
N VAL A 70 -19.72 4.71 -5.47
CA VAL A 70 -20.15 3.41 -4.91
C VAL A 70 -20.38 3.52 -3.41
N LEU A 71 -19.43 4.08 -2.66
CA LEU A 71 -19.55 4.25 -1.21
C LEU A 71 -20.76 5.11 -0.81
N THR A 72 -21.08 6.15 -1.57
CA THR A 72 -22.26 7.00 -1.31
C THR A 72 -23.59 6.36 -1.71
N ALA A 73 -23.57 5.37 -2.60
CA ALA A 73 -24.76 4.63 -3.01
C ALA A 73 -25.12 3.50 -2.04
N LEU A 74 -24.23 3.17 -1.09
CA LEU A 74 -24.50 2.16 -0.08
C LEU A 74 -25.71 2.54 0.77
N PRO A 75 -26.49 1.55 1.23
CA PRO A 75 -27.68 1.79 2.04
C PRO A 75 -27.38 2.61 3.31
N PRO A 76 -28.28 3.50 3.72
CA PRO A 76 -28.11 4.28 4.95
C PRO A 76 -28.13 3.36 6.19
N GLY A 77 -27.35 3.73 7.21
CA GLY A 77 -27.25 2.97 8.46
C GLY A 77 -25.99 2.09 8.59
N ILE A 78 -25.06 2.21 7.64
CA ILE A 78 -23.72 1.61 7.71
C ILE A 78 -22.70 2.74 7.90
N ASP A 79 -21.96 2.71 9.02
CA ASP A 79 -20.90 3.69 9.25
C ASP A 79 -19.71 3.40 8.32
N LEU A 80 -19.34 4.37 7.48
CA LEU A 80 -18.23 4.24 6.53
C LEU A 80 -17.02 5.05 6.97
N GLU A 81 -15.91 4.37 7.23
CA GLU A 81 -14.60 4.97 7.48
C GLU A 81 -13.70 4.75 6.25
N ALA A 82 -13.73 5.67 5.28
CA ALA A 82 -12.93 5.55 4.05
C ALA A 82 -11.67 6.42 4.07
N ARG A 83 -10.50 5.80 3.85
CA ARG A 83 -9.19 6.44 3.71
C ARG A 83 -8.46 5.86 2.49
N VAL A 84 -8.80 6.36 1.31
CA VAL A 84 -8.22 5.93 0.05
C VAL A 84 -7.43 7.07 -0.56
N ALA A 85 -6.16 6.81 -0.89
CA ALA A 85 -5.28 7.80 -1.49
C ALA A 85 -5.13 7.58 -3.01
N VAL A 86 -5.03 8.66 -3.77
CA VAL A 86 -4.66 8.58 -5.19
C VAL A 86 -3.15 8.41 -5.31
N ARG A 87 -2.74 7.39 -6.05
CA ARG A 87 -1.36 7.01 -6.32
C ARG A 87 -1.22 6.75 -7.81
N PRO A 88 -0.88 7.75 -8.63
CA PRO A 88 -0.67 7.55 -10.05
C PRO A 88 0.37 6.46 -10.32
N TRP A 89 0.30 5.85 -11.51
CA TRP A 89 1.42 5.06 -12.01
C TRP A 89 2.67 5.96 -12.07
N PRO A 90 3.86 5.48 -11.66
CA PRO A 90 4.21 4.10 -11.31
C PRO A 90 3.98 3.70 -9.85
N LEU A 91 3.52 4.60 -8.97
CA LEU A 91 3.45 4.36 -7.53
C LEU A 91 2.44 3.29 -7.14
N CYS A 92 1.23 3.29 -7.74
CA CYS A 92 0.25 2.23 -7.45
C CYS A 92 0.74 0.84 -7.87
N GLU A 93 1.48 0.76 -8.98
CA GLU A 93 2.04 -0.50 -9.48
C GLU A 93 3.12 -1.04 -8.54
N ALA A 94 4.02 -0.15 -8.06
CA ALA A 94 5.00 -0.48 -7.06
C ALA A 94 4.37 -0.99 -5.75
N LEU A 95 3.28 -0.35 -5.29
CA LEU A 95 2.52 -0.81 -4.12
C LEU A 95 1.84 -2.17 -4.35
N GLY A 96 1.36 -2.42 -5.56
CA GLY A 96 0.77 -3.70 -5.93
C GLY A 96 1.80 -4.82 -5.86
N ILE A 97 3.00 -4.58 -6.40
CA ILE A 97 4.12 -5.52 -6.34
C ILE A 97 4.59 -5.72 -4.89
N ALA A 98 4.70 -4.64 -4.12
CA ALA A 98 5.08 -4.67 -2.70
C ALA A 98 4.09 -5.47 -1.83
N GLY A 99 2.82 -5.56 -2.24
CA GLY A 99 1.79 -6.34 -1.56
C GLY A 99 1.86 -7.85 -1.85
N LEU A 100 2.56 -8.29 -2.90
CA LEU A 100 2.62 -9.71 -3.30
C LEU A 100 3.17 -10.61 -2.18
N PRO A 101 4.26 -10.26 -1.47
CA PRO A 101 4.76 -11.09 -0.38
C PRO A 101 3.76 -11.23 0.78
N THR A 102 3.10 -10.14 1.19
CA THR A 102 2.08 -10.18 2.25
C THR A 102 0.87 -11.01 1.84
N GLN A 103 0.43 -10.92 0.57
CA GLN A 103 -0.65 -11.76 0.05
C GLN A 103 -0.28 -13.25 0.06
N LEU A 104 0.99 -13.57 -0.18
CA LEU A 104 1.49 -14.95 -0.08
C LEU A 104 1.67 -15.39 1.39
N ALA A 105 2.10 -14.49 2.27
CA ALA A 105 2.35 -14.73 3.69
C ALA A 105 1.07 -14.79 4.54
N THR A 106 -0.07 -14.21 4.12
CA THR A 106 -1.36 -14.42 4.82
C THR A 106 -1.84 -15.88 4.83
N GLN A 107 -1.15 -16.78 4.12
CA GLN A 107 -1.29 -18.23 4.26
C GLN A 107 -0.45 -18.82 5.43
N SER A 108 0.28 -17.98 6.17
CA SER A 108 1.17 -18.33 7.28
C SER A 108 1.12 -17.22 8.33
N ALA A 109 0.33 -17.40 9.38
CA ALA A 109 0.15 -16.43 10.46
C ALA A 109 1.48 -16.10 11.17
N GLY A 110 2.09 -14.97 10.81
CA GLY A 110 3.27 -14.39 11.46
C GLY A 110 3.18 -12.87 11.40
N GLN A 111 3.45 -12.20 12.53
CA GLN A 111 3.42 -10.74 12.64
C GLN A 111 4.46 -10.09 11.71
N ASP A 112 4.19 -8.85 11.32
CA ASP A 112 4.96 -7.97 10.41
C ASP A 112 6.37 -7.58 10.94
N THR A 113 6.98 -8.39 11.82
CA THR A 113 8.22 -8.10 12.58
C THR A 113 9.46 -7.98 11.70
N ASP A 114 9.43 -8.60 10.53
CA ASP A 114 10.60 -8.68 9.65
C ASP A 114 10.67 -7.47 8.69
N ALA A 115 9.54 -6.76 8.50
CA ALA A 115 9.46 -5.59 7.65
C ALA A 115 10.48 -4.52 8.08
N PRO A 116 11.29 -3.97 7.14
CA PRO A 116 12.23 -2.92 7.49
C PRO A 116 11.48 -1.68 7.99
N THR A 117 12.13 -0.94 8.89
CA THR A 117 11.66 0.38 9.35
C THR A 117 12.36 1.47 8.57
N LEU A 118 11.62 2.54 8.24
CA LEU A 118 12.13 3.69 7.50
C LEU A 118 12.05 4.93 8.39
N SER A 119 13.18 5.61 8.57
CA SER A 119 13.25 6.91 9.24
C SER A 119 13.79 7.95 8.26
N PHE A 120 13.23 9.16 8.32
CA PHE A 120 13.50 10.23 7.36
C PHE A 120 14.01 11.47 8.09
N ASN A 121 14.90 12.23 7.46
CA ASN A 121 15.33 13.54 8.00
C ASN A 121 14.20 14.59 7.98
N ARG A 122 13.13 14.37 7.21
CA ARG A 122 11.87 15.14 7.28
C ARG A 122 10.71 14.27 7.77
N PRO A 123 10.28 14.40 9.04
CA PRO A 123 9.12 13.67 9.56
C PRO A 123 7.79 13.96 8.84
N SER A 124 7.67 15.12 8.20
CA SER A 124 6.50 15.50 7.39
C SER A 124 6.38 14.70 6.09
N LEU A 125 7.46 14.07 5.62
CA LEU A 125 7.57 13.48 4.29
C LEU A 125 7.26 14.47 3.16
N VAL A 126 7.38 15.77 3.43
CA VAL A 126 7.30 16.83 2.44
C VAL A 126 8.70 17.40 2.27
N TYR A 127 9.20 17.36 1.04
CA TYR A 127 10.52 17.89 0.69
C TYR A 127 10.39 18.99 -0.34
N ARG A 128 11.16 20.07 -0.17
CA ARG A 128 11.25 21.18 -1.11
C ARG A 128 12.42 21.01 -2.05
N LYS A 129 12.38 21.72 -3.18
CA LYS A 129 13.51 21.85 -4.10
C LYS A 129 14.80 22.21 -3.34
N GLY A 130 15.88 21.50 -3.65
CA GLY A 130 17.19 21.72 -3.06
C GLY A 130 17.38 21.08 -1.68
N GLU A 131 16.33 20.56 -1.05
CA GLU A 131 16.46 19.79 0.19
C GLU A 131 17.05 18.41 -0.10
N THR A 132 17.84 17.91 0.85
CA THR A 132 18.39 16.56 0.78
C THR A 132 17.40 15.55 1.36
N LEU A 133 17.19 14.45 0.64
CA LEU A 133 16.50 13.26 1.13
C LEU A 133 17.52 12.33 1.80
N GLU A 134 17.38 12.16 3.12
CA GLU A 134 18.16 11.20 3.90
C GLU A 134 17.22 10.17 4.52
N ILE A 135 17.62 8.91 4.42
CA ILE A 135 16.82 7.78 4.88
C ILE A 135 17.71 6.89 5.73
N THR A 136 17.19 6.47 6.88
CA THR A 136 17.76 5.37 7.65
C THR A 136 16.83 4.18 7.55
N VAL A 137 17.35 3.07 7.05
CA VAL A 137 16.64 1.79 6.95
C VAL A 137 17.18 0.84 8.00
N THR A 138 16.31 0.29 8.83
CA THR A 138 16.69 -0.76 9.79
C THR A 138 15.93 -2.03 9.43
N ALA A 139 16.65 -3.06 8.99
CA ALA A 139 16.07 -4.33 8.59
C ALA A 139 15.55 -5.13 9.79
N GLY A 140 14.39 -5.79 9.66
CA GLY A 140 13.88 -6.70 10.68
C GLY A 140 14.52 -8.10 10.64
N MET A 141 15.15 -8.44 9.51
CA MET A 141 15.82 -9.72 9.26
C MET A 141 17.16 -9.50 8.54
N PRO A 142 18.16 -10.41 8.67
CA PRO A 142 19.36 -10.34 7.86
C PRO A 142 19.05 -10.72 6.41
N GLY A 143 19.82 -10.18 5.46
CA GLY A 143 19.62 -10.45 4.04
C GLY A 143 20.25 -9.42 3.13
N HIS A 144 19.61 -9.21 1.98
CA HIS A 144 19.99 -8.28 0.92
C HIS A 144 18.94 -7.17 0.82
N LEU A 145 19.38 -5.93 0.95
CA LEU A 145 18.53 -4.74 0.97
C LEU A 145 18.47 -4.09 -0.42
N THR A 146 17.26 -3.98 -0.95
CA THR A 146 16.96 -3.11 -2.11
C THR A 146 16.22 -1.88 -1.61
N VAL A 147 16.70 -0.68 -1.94
CA VAL A 147 16.01 0.59 -1.65
C VAL A 147 15.99 1.45 -2.89
N ASP A 148 14.79 1.84 -3.30
CA ASP A 148 14.57 2.65 -4.48
C ASP A 148 13.73 3.90 -4.16
N TYR A 149 14.06 4.99 -4.83
CA TYR A 149 13.21 6.16 -4.95
C TYR A 149 12.48 6.11 -6.29
N ILE A 150 11.15 6.15 -6.27
CA ILE A 150 10.30 6.11 -7.46
C ILE A 150 9.55 7.44 -7.53
N ASP A 151 9.73 8.19 -8.62
CA ASP A 151 8.97 9.43 -8.84
C ASP A 151 7.68 9.20 -9.64
N GLY A 152 6.85 10.23 -9.70
CA GLY A 152 5.59 10.21 -10.44
C GLY A 152 5.74 10.27 -11.97
N ASP A 153 6.92 10.63 -12.49
CA ASP A 153 7.15 10.74 -13.95
C ASP A 153 7.69 9.44 -14.56
N GLY A 154 7.93 8.42 -13.73
CA GLY A 154 8.33 7.10 -14.19
C GLY A 154 9.83 6.85 -14.16
N SER A 155 10.58 7.55 -13.31
CA SER A 155 11.98 7.22 -13.03
C SER A 155 12.12 6.49 -11.71
N VAL A 156 13.10 5.59 -11.66
CA VAL A 156 13.51 4.87 -10.46
C VAL A 156 14.97 5.17 -10.21
N ILE A 157 15.30 5.63 -9.00
CA ILE A 157 16.66 5.89 -8.55
C ILE A 157 17.02 4.83 -7.51
N HIS A 158 18.00 4.00 -7.84
CA HIS A 158 18.48 2.92 -6.99
C HIS A 158 19.42 3.48 -5.92
N MET A 159 19.01 3.41 -4.66
CA MET A 159 19.86 3.84 -3.54
C MET A 159 20.81 2.73 -3.08
N VAL A 160 20.35 1.47 -3.16
CA VAL A 160 21.13 0.24 -2.96
C VAL A 160 20.33 -0.97 -3.50
N PRO A 161 20.97 -1.98 -4.11
CA PRO A 161 22.32 -1.92 -4.68
C PRO A 161 22.36 -1.06 -5.94
N MET A 162 23.51 -0.43 -6.19
CA MET A 162 23.82 0.27 -7.44
C MET A 162 25.35 0.33 -7.65
N ARG A 163 25.81 0.69 -8.85
CA ARG A 163 27.24 0.66 -9.24
C ARG A 163 28.24 1.21 -8.21
N LEU A 164 27.92 2.31 -7.54
CA LEU A 164 28.79 2.91 -6.51
C LEU A 164 28.61 2.30 -5.12
N ARG A 165 27.46 1.68 -4.86
CA ARG A 165 27.11 1.03 -3.60
C ARG A 165 26.58 -0.37 -3.84
N ARG A 166 27.52 -1.29 -4.07
CA ARG A 166 27.24 -2.70 -4.43
C ARG A 166 26.88 -3.57 -3.24
N ASP A 167 27.38 -3.24 -2.05
CA ASP A 167 27.11 -4.00 -0.84
C ASP A 167 25.70 -3.69 -0.34
N ASP A 168 24.82 -4.66 -0.52
CA ASP A 168 23.44 -4.66 -0.08
C ASP A 168 23.21 -5.55 1.15
N ARG A 169 24.26 -6.16 1.72
CA ARG A 169 24.10 -7.05 2.87
C ARG A 169 23.73 -6.27 4.12
N VAL A 170 22.69 -6.75 4.81
CA VAL A 170 22.19 -6.17 6.05
C VAL A 170 22.04 -7.22 7.13
N GLU A 171 22.27 -6.80 8.36
CA GLU A 171 21.99 -7.57 9.58
C GLU A 171 20.72 -7.03 10.24
N ALA A 172 19.94 -7.90 10.87
CA ALA A 172 18.74 -7.49 11.59
C ALA A 172 19.06 -6.46 12.68
N GLY A 173 18.23 -5.41 12.79
CA GLY A 173 18.36 -4.34 13.78
C GLY A 173 19.50 -3.36 13.52
N ARG A 174 20.36 -3.57 12.51
CA ARG A 174 21.46 -2.65 12.19
C ARG A 174 20.99 -1.57 11.20
N PRO A 175 21.13 -0.28 11.54
CA PRO A 175 20.67 0.80 10.67
C PRO A 175 21.63 1.03 9.49
N VAL A 176 21.05 1.29 8.33
CA VAL A 176 21.72 1.66 7.08
C VAL A 176 21.30 3.07 6.70
N ALA A 177 22.24 4.01 6.73
CA ALA A 177 22.00 5.39 6.28
C ALA A 177 22.25 5.52 4.77
N LEU A 178 21.31 6.19 4.09
CA LEU A 178 21.31 6.50 2.66
C LEU A 178 21.08 8.01 2.48
N GLY A 179 21.67 8.61 1.45
CA GLY A 179 21.58 10.05 1.21
C GLY A 179 22.58 10.92 1.99
N VAL A 180 23.50 10.28 2.73
CA VAL A 180 24.51 10.96 3.56
C VAL A 180 25.90 10.64 3.01
N ALA A 181 26.67 11.65 2.59
CA ALA A 181 28.02 11.46 2.09
C ALA A 181 29.03 11.17 3.21
N LYS A 182 29.23 9.89 3.55
CA LYS A 182 30.25 9.45 4.52
C LYS A 182 31.50 8.88 3.82
N SER A 183 31.38 8.53 2.55
CA SER A 183 32.43 7.98 1.69
C SER A 183 32.20 8.36 0.22
N SER A 184 33.16 8.05 -0.65
CA SER A 184 33.05 8.25 -2.10
C SER A 184 32.01 7.34 -2.78
N ALA A 185 31.57 6.28 -2.10
CA ALA A 185 30.52 5.38 -2.54
C ALA A 185 29.11 5.91 -2.23
N ASP A 186 29.00 6.92 -1.36
CA ASP A 186 27.72 7.47 -0.93
C ASP A 186 27.24 8.58 -1.87
N ARG A 187 25.92 8.60 -2.08
CA ARG A 187 25.21 9.65 -2.83
C ARG A 187 24.47 10.58 -1.89
N ILE A 188 24.39 11.85 -2.28
CA ILE A 188 23.48 12.84 -1.70
C ILE A 188 22.31 13.01 -2.68
N TYR A 189 21.10 12.73 -2.23
CA TYR A 189 19.90 12.86 -3.06
C TYR A 189 19.27 14.24 -2.83
N THR A 190 19.46 15.14 -3.78
CA THR A 190 18.89 16.49 -3.73
C THR A 190 17.57 16.52 -4.49
N ILE A 191 16.50 16.99 -3.85
CA ILE A 191 15.19 17.07 -4.48
C ILE A 191 15.19 18.13 -5.59
N SER A 192 14.78 17.70 -6.77
CA SER A 192 14.70 18.50 -7.99
C SER A 192 13.45 18.10 -8.79
N PRO A 193 13.07 18.85 -9.84
CA PRO A 193 11.98 18.45 -10.71
C PRO A 193 12.17 17.02 -11.25
N PRO A 194 11.09 16.25 -11.43
CA PRO A 194 9.68 16.64 -11.27
C PRO A 194 9.19 16.69 -9.82
N PHE A 195 8.24 17.58 -9.55
CA PHE A 195 7.61 17.72 -8.25
C PHE A 195 6.28 16.97 -8.20
N GLY A 196 5.99 16.33 -7.09
CA GLY A 196 4.75 15.59 -6.90
C GLY A 196 4.90 14.45 -5.91
N PRO A 197 3.99 13.47 -5.95
CA PRO A 197 4.13 12.27 -5.14
C PRO A 197 5.34 11.46 -5.62
N ALA A 198 6.11 10.95 -4.67
CA ALA A 198 7.18 9.99 -4.90
C ALA A 198 7.17 8.95 -3.78
N MET A 199 7.96 7.90 -3.92
CA MET A 199 7.95 6.78 -2.99
C MET A 199 9.35 6.27 -2.72
N ILE A 200 9.58 5.91 -1.46
CA ILE A 200 10.65 5.01 -1.10
C ILE A 200 10.07 3.61 -0.97
N LEU A 201 10.67 2.67 -1.68
CA LEU A 201 10.37 1.25 -1.59
C LEU A 201 11.62 0.52 -1.08
N ALA A 202 11.49 -0.17 0.05
CA ALA A 202 12.55 -0.96 0.65
C ALA A 202 12.13 -2.43 0.75
N LEU A 203 12.96 -3.33 0.24
CA LEU A 203 12.79 -4.78 0.33
C LEU A 203 14.02 -5.40 0.98
N VAL A 204 13.81 -6.38 1.85
CA VAL A 204 14.86 -7.27 2.35
C VAL A 204 14.53 -8.69 1.93
N THR A 205 15.48 -9.34 1.26
CA THR A 205 15.36 -10.72 0.77
C THR A 205 16.55 -11.57 1.21
N ARG A 206 16.38 -12.90 1.26
CA ARG A 206 17.48 -13.81 1.64
C ARG A 206 18.60 -13.87 0.59
N GLU A 207 18.24 -13.76 -0.67
CA GLU A 207 19.14 -13.72 -1.83
C GLU A 207 18.95 -12.39 -2.57
N PRO A 208 19.98 -11.86 -3.26
CA PRO A 208 19.84 -10.64 -4.05
C PRO A 208 18.73 -10.76 -5.11
N LEU A 209 17.83 -9.76 -5.18
CA LEU A 209 16.79 -9.70 -6.22
C LEU A 209 17.37 -9.38 -7.59
N PHE A 210 18.48 -8.65 -7.62
CA PHE A 210 19.10 -8.13 -8.83
C PHE A 210 20.63 -8.21 -8.74
N ALA A 211 21.31 -8.02 -9.88
CA ALA A 211 22.76 -7.87 -9.91
C ALA A 211 23.19 -6.61 -9.15
N ALA A 212 24.34 -6.64 -8.47
CA ALA A 212 24.81 -5.49 -7.70
C ALA A 212 25.25 -4.28 -8.57
N ASP A 213 25.43 -4.48 -9.87
CA ASP A 213 26.00 -3.50 -10.81
C ASP A 213 24.95 -2.72 -11.61
N ARG A 214 23.74 -2.53 -11.04
CA ARG A 214 22.65 -1.78 -11.69
C ARG A 214 23.02 -0.32 -11.91
N GLU A 215 22.51 0.24 -13.01
CA GLU A 215 22.53 1.67 -13.22
C GLU A 215 21.87 2.40 -12.04
N GLU A 216 22.28 3.64 -11.77
CA GLU A 216 21.73 4.40 -10.65
C GLU A 216 20.30 4.85 -10.93
N VAL A 217 19.93 5.03 -12.20
CA VAL A 217 18.61 5.49 -12.63
C VAL A 217 18.11 4.61 -13.76
N GLU A 218 16.88 4.10 -13.64
CA GLU A 218 16.22 3.28 -14.66
C GLU A 218 14.75 3.71 -14.88
N PRO A 219 14.17 3.46 -16.06
CA PRO A 219 12.75 3.69 -16.29
C PRO A 219 11.87 2.73 -15.46
N ALA A 220 10.80 3.25 -14.85
CA ALA A 220 9.95 2.52 -13.93
C ALA A 220 9.25 1.31 -14.56
N GLY A 221 8.84 1.38 -15.83
CA GLY A 221 8.14 0.28 -16.50
C GLY A 221 8.97 -1.01 -16.54
N PRO A 222 10.13 -1.03 -17.23
CA PRO A 222 11.04 -2.16 -17.22
C PRO A 222 11.47 -2.58 -15.82
N TYR A 223 11.75 -1.62 -14.93
CA TYR A 223 12.13 -1.92 -13.55
C TYR A 223 11.06 -2.71 -12.79
N LEU A 224 9.83 -2.22 -12.77
CA LEU A 224 8.71 -2.84 -12.03
C LEU A 224 8.31 -4.19 -12.62
N ALA A 225 8.40 -4.34 -13.95
CA ALA A 225 8.24 -5.65 -14.59
C ALA A 225 9.33 -6.64 -14.12
N GLY A 226 10.58 -6.20 -14.05
CA GLY A 226 11.71 -6.98 -13.53
C GLY A 226 11.56 -7.33 -12.05
N LEU A 227 11.14 -6.38 -11.21
CA LEU A 227 10.89 -6.59 -9.79
C LEU A 227 9.81 -7.64 -9.55
N ARG A 228 8.69 -7.54 -10.28
CA ARG A 228 7.63 -8.55 -10.24
C ARG A 228 8.16 -9.92 -10.63
N ALA A 229 8.91 -10.01 -11.72
CA ALA A 229 9.47 -11.27 -12.18
C ALA A 229 10.46 -11.88 -11.17
N ALA A 230 11.33 -11.06 -10.58
CA ALA A 230 12.30 -11.49 -9.56
C ALA A 230 11.59 -12.05 -8.32
N LEU A 231 10.59 -11.32 -7.79
CA LEU A 231 9.79 -11.78 -6.65
C LEU A 231 9.02 -13.07 -6.96
N ALA A 232 8.47 -13.19 -8.17
CA ALA A 232 7.80 -14.40 -8.63
C ALA A 232 8.75 -15.59 -8.86
N ALA A 233 10.03 -15.33 -9.14
CA ALA A 233 11.04 -16.37 -9.35
C ALA A 233 11.61 -16.91 -8.02
N LEU A 234 11.39 -16.23 -6.90
CA LEU A 234 11.85 -16.70 -5.59
C LEU A 234 11.29 -18.10 -5.27
N PRO A 235 12.09 -18.99 -4.65
CA PRO A 235 11.61 -20.24 -4.08
C PRO A 235 10.42 -20.03 -3.14
N ALA A 236 9.51 -21.00 -3.04
CA ALA A 236 8.28 -20.85 -2.26
C ALA A 236 8.53 -20.55 -0.76
N ASP A 237 9.57 -21.16 -0.19
CA ASP A 237 10.05 -20.93 1.17
C ASP A 237 10.75 -19.58 1.35
N ALA A 238 11.27 -18.99 0.27
CA ALA A 238 11.88 -17.66 0.25
C ALA A 238 10.85 -16.54 0.00
N ARG A 239 9.72 -16.81 -0.67
CA ARG A 239 8.65 -15.83 -0.90
C ARG A 239 8.00 -15.34 0.40
N GLY A 240 7.91 -16.21 1.41
CA GLY A 240 7.48 -15.83 2.76
C GLY A 240 8.53 -15.09 3.58
N ALA A 241 9.76 -14.94 3.06
CA ALA A 241 10.88 -14.25 3.69
C ALA A 241 11.30 -12.99 2.90
N VAL A 242 10.35 -12.38 2.20
CA VAL A 242 10.51 -11.05 1.61
C VAL A 242 9.84 -10.05 2.55
N ALA A 243 10.64 -9.20 3.15
CA ALA A 243 10.17 -8.15 4.04
C ALA A 243 10.13 -6.82 3.29
N VAL A 244 8.96 -6.18 3.23
CA VAL A 244 8.77 -4.96 2.43
C VAL A 244 8.26 -3.81 3.28
N ARG A 245 8.76 -2.60 3.02
CA ARG A 245 8.20 -1.36 3.53
C ARG A 245 8.24 -0.29 2.46
N SER A 246 7.19 0.49 2.36
CA SER A 246 7.15 1.68 1.53
C SER A 246 6.76 2.91 2.32
N ALA A 247 7.18 4.08 1.85
CA ALA A 247 6.74 5.37 2.34
C ALA A 247 6.52 6.31 1.15
N VAL A 248 5.35 6.94 1.09
CA VAL A 248 5.05 7.96 0.08
C VAL A 248 5.43 9.31 0.65
N LEU A 249 6.17 10.08 -0.14
CA LEU A 249 6.56 11.45 0.15
C LEU A 249 6.03 12.39 -0.93
N THR A 250 6.03 13.69 -0.64
CA THR A 250 5.64 14.74 -1.59
C THR A 250 6.80 15.68 -1.80
N THR A 251 7.20 15.87 -3.05
CA THR A 251 8.19 16.87 -3.44
C THR A 251 7.49 18.11 -3.98
N VAL A 252 7.98 19.30 -3.64
CA VAL A 252 7.39 20.59 -4.06
C VAL A 252 8.48 21.57 -4.48
N ALA A 253 8.10 22.54 -5.32
CA ALA A 253 9.00 23.60 -5.76
C ALA A 253 9.36 24.57 -4.61
N GLU A 254 8.39 24.90 -3.75
CA GLU A 254 8.46 25.84 -2.62
C GLU A 254 7.63 25.37 -1.42
#